data_AF-A0A925M7S8-F1
#
_entry.id   AF-A0A925M7S8-F1
#
_cell.length_a   1.000
_cell.length_b   1.000
_cell.length_c   1.000
_cell.angle_alpha   90.00
_cell.angle_beta   90.00
_cell.angle_gamma   90.00
#
_symmetry.space_group_name_H-M   'P 1'
#
loop_
_entity.id
_entity.type
_entity.pdbx_description
1 polymer ?
#
loop_
_entity_poly.entity_id
_entity_poly.type
_entity_poly.pdbx_seq_one_letter_code
_entity_poly.pdbx_strand_id
1 'polypeptide(L)' 'MPGVPDAYSKSRRYDGEDLKELIRQVVKEQLQNQLPPKDTRSVAEILQSIEQHRWTPPPGTPTASQIIRENRDR' A
#
# COMPACT_ATOMS: atom_id res chain seq x y z
N MET A 1 -34.11 44.59 -26.05
CA MET A 1 -33.33 44.02 -24.93
C MET A 1 -33.04 42.57 -25.26
N PRO A 2 -31.81 42.20 -25.63
CA PRO A 2 -31.47 40.81 -25.89
C PRO A 2 -31.33 40.05 -24.56
N GLY A 3 -32.03 38.92 -24.45
CA GLY A 3 -32.01 38.05 -23.28
C GLY A 3 -30.64 37.41 -23.07
N VAL A 4 -30.18 37.43 -21.82
CA VAL A 4 -28.95 36.76 -21.39
C VAL A 4 -29.19 35.25 -21.43
N PRO A 5 -28.34 34.45 -22.09
CA PRO A 5 -28.48 33.00 -22.06
C PRO A 5 -28.15 32.48 -20.66
N ASP A 6 -29.12 31.79 -20.06
CA ASP A 6 -28.98 31.08 -18.78
C ASP A 6 -27.99 29.91 -18.95
N ALA A 7 -26.71 30.20 -18.77
CA ALA A 7 -25.61 29.24 -18.82
C ALA A 7 -25.23 28.70 -17.43
N TYR A 8 -25.99 29.01 -16.39
CA TYR A 8 -25.64 28.67 -15.00
C TYR A 8 -26.75 27.92 -14.28
N SER A 9 -27.13 26.75 -14.79
CA SER A 9 -27.82 25.77 -13.93
C SER A 9 -27.72 24.34 -14.45
N LYS A 10 -26.53 23.75 -14.30
CA LYS A 10 -26.43 22.30 -14.11
C LYS A 10 -25.66 22.05 -12.82
N SER A 11 -26.32 22.30 -11.70
CA SER A 11 -25.94 21.71 -10.42
C SER A 11 -26.04 20.19 -10.58
N ARG A 12 -24.96 19.55 -11.02
CA ARG A 12 -24.83 18.11 -11.04
C ARG A 12 -24.95 17.67 -9.59
N ARG A 13 -26.11 17.12 -9.22
CA ARG A 13 -26.28 16.51 -7.90
C ARG A 13 -25.47 15.24 -7.92
N TYR A 14 -24.33 15.26 -7.23
CA TYR A 14 -23.57 14.05 -6.99
C TYR A 14 -24.41 13.13 -6.11
N ASP A 15 -24.68 11.92 -6.60
CA ASP A 15 -25.42 10.93 -5.83
C ASP A 15 -24.48 9.97 -5.08
N GLY A 16 -25.06 8.98 -4.41
CA GLY A 16 -24.27 8.01 -3.64
C GLY A 16 -23.33 7.16 -4.50
N GLU A 17 -23.58 6.99 -5.79
CA GLU A 17 -22.71 6.24 -6.69
C GLU A 17 -21.50 7.07 -7.11
N ASP A 18 -21.68 8.38 -7.34
CA ASP A 18 -20.57 9.29 -7.59
C ASP A 18 -19.58 9.32 -6.42
N LEU A 19 -20.10 9.32 -5.18
CA LEU A 19 -19.26 9.25 -3.98
C LEU A 19 -18.52 7.91 -3.89
N LYS A 20 -19.19 6.79 -4.18
CA LYS A 20 -18.54 5.47 -4.17
C LYS A 20 -17.44 5.40 -5.21
N GLU A 21 -17.62 5.99 -6.39
CA GLU A 21 -16.61 5.98 -7.43
C GLU A 21 -15.40 6.83 -7.05
N LEU A 22 -15.62 8.00 -6.44
CA LEU A 22 -14.54 8.80 -5.88
C LEU A 22 -13.77 8.03 -4.79
N ILE A 23 -14.47 7.33 -3.89
CA ILE A 23 -13.83 6.51 -2.86
C ILE A 23 -12.99 5.40 -3.51
N ARG A 24 -13.53 4.68 -4.50
CA ARG A 24 -12.78 3.64 -5.23
C ARG A 24 -11.53 4.20 -5.87
N GLN A 25 -11.63 5.36 -6.52
CA GLN A 25 -10.49 6.01 -7.15
C GLN A 25 -9.41 6.36 -6.12
N VAL A 26 -9.78 7.06 -5.04
CA VAL A 26 -8.82 7.47 -4.00
C VAL A 26 -8.18 6.25 -3.35
N VAL A 27 -8.95 5.21 -3.02
CA VAL A 27 -8.42 3.97 -2.42
C VAL A 27 -7.45 3.28 -3.37
N LYS A 28 -7.77 3.20 -4.66
CA LYS A 28 -6.89 2.61 -5.68
C LYS A 28 -5.57 3.38 -5.80
N GLU A 29 -5.63 4.70 -5.86
CA GLU A 29 -4.43 5.56 -5.95
C GLU A 29 -3.56 5.42 -4.69
N GLN A 30 -4.16 5.43 -3.50
CA GLN A 30 -3.43 5.24 -2.24
C GLN A 30 -2.79 3.85 -2.15
N LEU A 31 -3.51 2.80 -2.53
CA LEU A 31 -2.96 1.44 -2.57
C LEU A 31 -1.81 1.33 -3.57
N GLN A 32 -1.94 1.90 -4.76
CA GLN A 32 -0.85 1.89 -5.75
C GLN A 32 0.41 2.59 -5.26
N ASN A 33 0.27 3.66 -4.47
CA ASN A 33 1.40 4.39 -3.89
C ASN A 33 2.02 3.67 -2.69
N GLN A 34 1.29 2.78 -2.01
CA GLN A 34 1.78 2.01 -0.86
C GLN A 34 2.32 0.63 -1.25
N LEU A 35 1.97 0.12 -2.43
CA LEU A 35 2.50 -1.16 -2.90
C LEU A 35 4.01 -1.01 -3.15
N PRO A 36 4.85 -1.87 -2.55
CA PRO A 36 6.26 -1.87 -2.87
C PRO A 36 6.44 -2.12 -4.38
N PRO A 37 7.51 -1.59 -4.99
CA PRO A 37 7.81 -1.87 -6.38
C PRO A 37 7.82 -3.38 -6.60
N LYS A 38 7.13 -3.81 -7.66
CA LYS A 38 7.03 -5.24 -7.98
C LYS A 38 8.44 -5.77 -8.22
N ASP A 39 8.85 -6.75 -7.44
CA ASP A 39 10.12 -7.44 -7.64
C ASP A 39 10.08 -8.13 -9.01
N THR A 40 11.04 -7.80 -9.86
CA THR A 40 11.16 -8.36 -11.21
C THR A 40 11.83 -9.72 -11.22
N ARG A 41 12.45 -10.13 -10.10
CA ARG A 41 13.11 -11.41 -9.96
C ARG A 41 12.11 -12.56 -9.90
N SER A 42 12.49 -13.68 -10.48
CA SER A 42 11.80 -14.95 -10.31
C SER A 42 11.92 -15.45 -8.86
N VAL A 43 10.99 -16.31 -8.44
CA VAL A 43 11.04 -16.97 -7.13
C VAL A 43 12.36 -17.73 -6.94
N ALA A 44 12.89 -18.37 -7.99
CA ALA A 44 14.15 -19.10 -7.92
C ALA A 44 15.34 -18.17 -7.62
N GLU A 45 15.40 -17.00 -8.26
CA GLU A 45 16.45 -16.00 -7.99
C GLU A 45 16.33 -15.42 -6.57
N ILE A 46 15.11 -15.21 -6.07
CA ILE A 46 14.89 -14.76 -4.69
C ILE A 46 15.40 -15.79 -3.70
N LEU A 47 15.03 -17.06 -3.87
CA LEU A 47 15.48 -18.15 -2.99
C LEU A 47 17.00 -18.33 -3.04
N GLN A 48 17.60 -18.25 -4.23
CA GLN A 48 19.05 -18.28 -4.39
C GLN A 48 19.72 -17.10 -3.67
N SER A 49 19.15 -15.89 -3.80
CA SER A 49 19.64 -14.70 -3.10
C SER A 49 19.56 -14.86 -1.58
N ILE A 50 18.48 -15.43 -1.04
CA ILE A 50 18.33 -15.67 0.40
C ILE A 50 19.42 -16.60 0.90
N GLU A 51 19.69 -17.69 0.17
CA GLU A 51 20.71 -18.67 0.56
C GLU A 51 22.12 -18.07 0.49
N GLN A 52 22.43 -17.29 -0.56
CA GLN A 52 23.73 -16.63 -0.70
C GLN A 52 24.03 -15.61 0.40
N HIS A 53 23.00 -14.90 0.88
CA HIS A 53 23.13 -13.87 1.91
C HIS A 53 22.78 -14.38 3.30
N ARG A 54 22.68 -15.70 3.46
CA ARG A 54 22.30 -16.32 4.72
C ARG A 54 23.41 -16.11 5.75
N TRP A 55 23.11 -15.33 6.77
CA TRP A 55 24.02 -15.14 7.89
C TRP A 55 23.70 -16.16 8.99
N THR A 56 24.72 -16.88 9.44
CA THR A 56 24.62 -17.74 10.62
C THR A 56 25.07 -16.94 11.83
N PRO A 57 24.18 -16.68 12.81
CA PRO A 57 24.54 -15.90 13.98
C PRO A 57 25.62 -16.61 14.82
N PRO A 58 26.53 -15.87 15.47
CA PRO A 58 27.50 -16.47 16.37
C PRO A 58 26.80 -17.11 17.58
N PRO A 59 27.45 -18.07 18.26
CA PRO A 59 26.92 -18.70 19.46
C PRO A 59 26.55 -17.67 20.53
N GLY A 60 25.42 -17.88 21.22
CA GLY A 60 24.92 -16.96 22.24
C GLY A 60 24.07 -15.79 21.72
N THR A 61 23.92 -15.65 20.39
CA THR A 61 22.96 -14.68 19.83
C THR A 61 21.54 -15.05 20.25
N PRO A 62 20.76 -14.11 20.82
CA PRO A 62 19.38 -14.37 21.19
C PRO A 62 18.54 -14.80 19.99
N THR A 63 17.74 -15.83 20.19
CA THR A 63 16.72 -16.25 19.22
C THR A 63 15.63 -15.18 19.12
N ALA A 64 14.93 -15.14 17.99
CA ALA A 64 13.79 -14.24 17.80
C ALA A 64 12.76 -14.36 18.95
N SER A 65 12.48 -15.57 19.41
CA SER A 65 11.57 -15.82 20.54
C SER A 65 12.07 -15.22 21.86
N GLN A 66 13.38 -15.25 22.12
CA GLN A 66 13.96 -14.62 23.31
C GLN A 66 13.82 -13.10 23.25
N ILE A 67 14.09 -12.50 22.09
CA ILE A 67 13.94 -11.05 21.86
C ILE A 67 12.48 -10.63 22.06
N ILE A 68 11.52 -11.39 21.54
CA ILE A 68 10.09 -11.10 21.69
C ILE A 68 9.66 -11.16 23.16
N ARG A 69 10.09 -12.19 23.90
CA ARG A 69 9.79 -12.32 25.33
C ARG A 69 10.37 -11.17 26.13
N GLU A 70 11.65 -10.83 25.91
CA GLU A 70 12.29 -9.71 26.61
C GLU A 70 11.57 -8.38 26.39
N ASN A 71 11.08 -8.09 25.18
CA ASN A 71 10.33 -6.86 24.91
C ASN A 71 8.94 -6.85 25.56
N ARG A 72 8.29 -8.01 25.71
CA ARG A 72 6.97 -8.10 26.35
C ARG A 72 7.06 -7.95 27.86
N ASP A 73 8.13 -8.47 28.45
CA ASP A 73 8.33 -8.51 29.90
C ASP A 73 9.01 -7.21 30.41
N ARG A 74 9.29 -6.24 29.52
CA ARG A 74 9.68 -4.84 29.83
C ARG A 74 8.46 -3.93 29.89
#